data_AF-A0A1F8RXF8-F1
#
_entry.id   AF-A0A1F8RXF8-F1
#
_cell.length_a   1.000
_cell.length_b   1.000
_cell.length_c   1.000
_cell.angle_alpha   90.00
_cell.angle_beta   90.00
_cell.angle_gamma   90.00
#
_symmetry.space_group_name_H-M   'P 1'
#
loop_
_entity.id
_entity.type
_entity.pdbx_description
1 polymer ?
#
loop_
_entity_poly.entity_id
_entity_poly.type
_entity_poly.pdbx_seq_one_letter_code
_entity_poly.pdbx_strand_id
1 'polypeptide(L)'
;MTYAHEFTHELQDRAFDLESLGLDEAFDEGDRALAVLGLVEGDAVSAQTTWMLENLTPAELGAVAAEGSEPEMLEVLARTPAILLETSFFPYQAGATFVSGLLGQGGYDAVNAAFERLPESTEQVLHPDKYDAGEAPIDVELPDDIASRFGTGWSLDAQDTLGELQLRVWLREGGIRGDLARLAVEGWGGDRVGLLGGPDADTVVLATTWDTEDDAVEFRTAADDAALGLGLDVLSKRSGRNVAILIGGGLPGRFAGTLLDQLVAG
;
A
#
# COMPACT_ATOMS: atom_id res chain seq x y z
N MET A 1 11.85 7.37 24.98
CA MET A 1 11.67 7.07 23.55
C MET A 1 10.47 7.80 22.98
N THR A 2 9.25 7.54 23.47
CA THR A 2 8.02 8.15 22.95
C THR A 2 8.08 9.68 22.92
N TYR A 3 8.59 10.33 23.97
CA TYR A 3 8.74 11.79 23.94
C TYR A 3 9.64 12.30 22.80
N ALA A 4 10.72 11.59 22.46
CA ALA A 4 11.59 11.99 21.35
C ALA A 4 10.88 11.83 20.00
N HIS A 5 10.03 10.81 19.87
CA HIS A 5 9.18 10.59 18.70
C HIS A 5 8.13 11.70 18.56
N GLU A 6 7.30 11.91 19.59
CA GLU A 6 6.23 12.92 19.56
C GLU A 6 6.76 14.35 19.41
N PHE A 7 7.89 14.66 20.07
CA PHE A 7 8.52 15.98 19.90
C PHE A 7 9.04 16.19 18.48
N THR A 8 9.41 15.11 17.76
CA THR A 8 9.79 15.22 16.35
C THR A 8 8.59 15.62 15.50
N HIS A 9 7.38 15.11 15.78
CA HIS A 9 6.17 15.58 15.10
C HIS A 9 5.91 17.07 15.31
N GLU A 10 6.14 17.61 16.52
CA GLU A 10 6.03 19.07 16.76
C GLU A 10 7.03 19.87 15.90
N LEU A 11 8.24 19.34 15.69
CA LEU A 11 9.25 19.97 14.85
C LEU A 11 8.92 19.86 13.37
N GLN A 12 8.44 18.70 12.92
CA GLN A 12 8.02 18.43 11.56
C GLN A 12 6.84 19.33 11.17
N ASP A 13 5.81 19.43 12.00
CA ASP A 13 4.66 20.30 11.77
C ASP A 13 5.07 21.76 11.62
N ARG A 14 5.96 22.23 12.50
CA ARG A 14 6.47 23.59 12.43
C ARG A 14 7.31 23.86 11.18
N ALA A 15 8.00 22.85 10.65
CA ALA A 15 8.90 22.99 9.51
C ALA A 15 8.18 22.80 8.16
N PHE A 16 7.22 21.88 8.10
CA PHE A 16 6.65 21.35 6.86
C PHE A 16 5.13 21.42 6.78
N ASP A 17 4.43 21.87 7.83
CA ASP A 17 2.96 21.97 7.87
C ASP A 17 2.30 20.62 7.55
N LEU A 18 2.33 19.68 8.51
CA LEU A 18 1.96 18.27 8.25
C LEU A 18 0.51 18.12 7.76
N GLU A 19 -0.38 19.01 8.21
CA GLU A 19 -1.79 19.05 7.75
C GLU A 19 -1.90 19.27 6.23
N SER A 20 -0.91 19.93 5.63
CA SER A 20 -0.90 20.24 4.19
C SER A 20 -0.44 19.07 3.29
N LEU A 21 0.08 17.98 3.87
CA LEU A 21 0.68 16.88 3.10
C LEU A 21 -0.35 15.87 2.56
N GLY A 22 -1.64 16.05 2.88
CA GLY A 22 -2.72 15.19 2.44
C GLY A 22 -2.79 13.84 3.16
N LEU A 23 -2.32 13.78 4.41
CA LEU A 23 -2.40 12.58 5.26
C LEU A 23 -3.85 12.15 5.56
N ASP A 24 -4.79 13.10 5.51
CA ASP A 24 -6.23 12.84 5.70
C ASP A 24 -6.94 12.31 4.45
N GLU A 25 -6.25 12.23 3.30
CA GLU A 25 -6.75 11.67 2.04
C GLU A 25 -6.74 10.12 2.05
N ALA A 26 -7.16 9.54 3.17
CA ALA A 26 -7.22 8.09 3.38
C ALA A 26 -8.27 7.36 2.52
N PHE A 27 -9.06 8.11 1.75
CA PHE A 27 -10.00 7.61 0.77
C PHE A 27 -9.63 8.23 -0.58
N ASP A 28 -9.68 7.43 -1.65
CA ASP A 28 -9.31 7.79 -3.03
C ASP A 28 -7.79 7.77 -3.32
N GLU A 29 -6.94 8.10 -2.34
CA GLU A 29 -5.47 8.19 -2.45
C GLU A 29 -4.74 7.48 -1.29
N GLY A 30 -5.30 6.36 -0.82
CA GLY A 30 -4.83 5.64 0.38
C GLY A 30 -3.36 5.19 0.32
N ASP A 31 -2.89 4.74 -0.84
CA ASP A 31 -1.48 4.37 -1.03
C ASP A 31 -0.53 5.56 -0.88
N ARG A 32 -0.86 6.69 -1.51
CA ARG A 32 -0.08 7.93 -1.43
C ARG A 32 -0.05 8.44 0.01
N ALA A 33 -1.20 8.51 0.67
CA ALA A 33 -1.30 8.93 2.07
C ALA A 33 -0.43 8.03 2.98
N LEU A 34 -0.44 6.72 2.76
CA LEU A 34 0.38 5.77 3.51
C LEU A 34 1.88 5.94 3.24
N ALA A 35 2.27 6.26 2.01
CA ALA A 35 3.66 6.56 1.63
C ALA A 35 4.18 7.82 2.34
N VAL A 36 3.40 8.90 2.31
CA VAL A 36 3.72 10.16 3.00
C VAL A 36 3.83 9.92 4.51
N LEU A 37 2.90 9.16 5.09
CA LEU A 37 2.97 8.78 6.49
C LEU A 37 4.26 8.01 6.80
N GLY A 38 4.74 7.18 5.88
CA GLY A 38 6.03 6.51 6.00
C GLY A 38 7.24 7.44 6.09
N LEU A 39 7.25 8.56 5.36
CA LEU A 39 8.30 9.58 5.51
C LEU A 39 8.21 10.24 6.90
N VAL A 40 7.02 10.67 7.31
CA VAL A 40 6.76 11.36 8.59
C VAL A 40 7.19 10.50 9.78
N GLU A 41 6.69 9.27 9.82
CA GLU A 41 6.95 8.32 10.90
C GLU A 41 8.38 7.79 10.87
N GLY A 42 8.94 7.60 9.68
CA GLY A 42 10.33 7.18 9.52
C GLY A 42 11.34 8.16 10.13
N ASP A 43 11.13 9.46 9.96
CA ASP A 43 11.96 10.51 10.54
C ASP A 43 11.81 10.57 12.06
N ALA A 44 10.57 10.48 12.57
CA ALA A 44 10.31 10.41 14.01
C ALA A 44 10.92 9.14 14.66
N VAL A 45 10.87 7.98 13.99
CA VAL A 45 11.52 6.75 14.44
C VAL A 45 13.05 6.89 14.43
N SER A 46 13.62 7.58 13.45
CA SER A 46 15.07 7.83 13.39
C SER A 46 15.55 8.70 14.56
N ALA A 47 14.85 9.81 14.84
CA ALA A 47 15.13 10.67 15.98
C ALA A 47 14.97 9.92 17.31
N GLN A 48 13.88 9.15 17.46
CA GLN A 48 13.67 8.28 18.61
C GLN A 48 14.81 7.29 18.80
N THR A 49 15.25 6.62 17.73
CA THR A 49 16.31 5.60 17.77
C THR A 49 17.65 6.23 18.16
N THR A 50 17.98 7.38 17.57
CA THR A 50 19.20 8.13 17.92
C THR A 50 19.21 8.51 19.39
N TRP A 51 18.10 9.07 19.90
CA TRP A 51 17.96 9.39 21.31
C TRP A 51 18.15 8.16 22.21
N MET A 52 17.54 7.02 21.86
CA MET A 52 17.68 5.78 22.63
C MET A 52 19.14 5.32 22.68
N LEU A 53 19.85 5.32 21.55
CA LEU A 53 21.24 4.88 21.49
C LEU A 53 22.20 5.79 22.26
N GLU A 54 21.91 7.08 22.33
CA GLU A 54 22.73 8.05 23.05
C GLU A 54 22.45 8.11 24.56
N ASN A 55 21.22 7.78 24.99
CA ASN A 55 20.76 8.05 26.35
C ASN A 55 20.43 6.79 27.17
N LEU A 56 20.23 5.63 26.54
CA LEU A 56 19.92 4.38 27.24
C LEU A 56 21.13 3.48 27.37
N THR A 57 21.21 2.80 28.51
CA THR A 57 22.15 1.71 28.72
C THR A 57 21.73 0.45 27.95
N PRO A 58 22.64 -0.49 27.66
CA PRO A 58 22.28 -1.77 27.04
C PRO A 58 21.19 -2.56 27.78
N ALA A 59 21.12 -2.43 29.10
CA ALA A 59 20.09 -3.09 29.91
C ALA A 59 18.71 -2.45 29.69
N GLU A 60 18.64 -1.12 29.58
CA GLU A 60 17.40 -0.39 29.30
C GLU A 60 16.92 -0.64 27.87
N LEU A 61 17.82 -0.69 26.88
CA LEU A 61 17.48 -1.11 25.51
C LEU A 61 16.91 -2.54 25.49
N GLY A 62 17.50 -3.45 26.27
CA GLY A 62 16.98 -4.80 26.44
C GLY A 62 15.58 -4.85 27.07
N ALA A 63 15.26 -3.94 27.99
CA ALA A 63 13.95 -3.84 28.60
C ALA A 63 12.89 -3.34 27.59
N VAL A 64 13.22 -2.32 26.79
CA VAL A 64 12.34 -1.83 25.71
C VAL A 64 12.03 -2.95 24.70
N ALA A 65 13.05 -3.73 24.31
CA ALA A 65 12.85 -4.87 23.42
C ALA A 65 11.96 -5.97 24.04
N ALA A 66 12.04 -6.16 25.36
CA ALA A 66 11.21 -7.13 26.07
C ALA A 66 9.74 -6.72 26.13
N GLU A 67 9.44 -5.42 26.29
CA GLU A 67 8.06 -4.90 26.27
C GLU A 67 7.34 -5.21 24.96
N GLY A 68 8.04 -5.12 23.82
CA GLY A 68 7.50 -5.48 22.50
C GLY A 68 7.24 -6.99 22.31
N SER A 69 7.69 -7.82 23.24
CA SER A 69 7.55 -9.30 23.19
C SER A 69 6.63 -9.84 24.28
N GLU A 70 5.87 -8.98 24.96
CA GLU A 70 4.91 -9.39 25.99
C GLU A 70 3.85 -10.35 25.40
N PRO A 71 3.54 -11.48 26.06
CA PRO A 71 2.63 -12.48 25.52
C PRO A 71 1.24 -11.95 25.15
N GLU A 72 0.71 -11.01 25.94
CA GLU A 72 -0.58 -10.37 25.71
C GLU A 72 -0.57 -9.55 24.41
N MET A 73 0.51 -8.83 24.14
CA MET A 73 0.70 -8.09 22.89
C MET A 73 0.78 -9.04 21.70
N LEU A 74 1.55 -10.13 21.82
CA LEU A 74 1.68 -11.14 20.78
C LEU A 74 0.34 -11.83 20.46
N GLU A 75 -0.51 -12.05 21.46
CA GLU A 75 -1.85 -12.60 21.27
C GLU A 75 -2.77 -11.64 20.50
N VAL A 76 -2.70 -10.34 20.78
CA VAL A 76 -3.43 -9.31 20.03
C VAL A 76 -2.95 -9.30 18.57
N LEU A 77 -1.64 -9.21 18.35
CA LEU A 77 -1.05 -9.22 17.01
C LEU A 77 -1.46 -10.47 16.21
N ALA A 78 -1.47 -11.65 16.84
CA ALA A 78 -1.85 -12.90 16.17
C ALA A 78 -3.32 -12.96 15.72
N ARG A 79 -4.20 -12.10 16.26
CA ARG A 79 -5.64 -12.06 15.93
C ARG A 79 -6.03 -10.88 15.05
N THR A 80 -5.17 -9.88 14.91
CA THR A 80 -5.43 -8.71 14.07
C THR A 80 -5.32 -9.11 12.59
N PRO A 81 -6.27 -8.70 11.74
CA PRO A 81 -6.18 -8.90 10.29
C PRO A 81 -4.86 -8.37 9.71
N ALA A 82 -4.22 -9.13 8.81
CA ALA A 82 -2.92 -8.78 8.26
C ALA A 82 -2.91 -7.40 7.59
N ILE A 83 -4.00 -7.04 6.90
CA ILE A 83 -4.12 -5.72 6.26
C ILE A 83 -4.02 -4.58 7.26
N LEU A 84 -4.62 -4.71 8.44
CA LEU A 84 -4.52 -3.70 9.49
C LEU A 84 -3.13 -3.68 10.12
N LEU A 85 -2.51 -4.85 10.33
CA LEU A 85 -1.15 -4.92 10.90
C LEU A 85 -0.12 -4.31 9.97
N GLU A 86 -0.09 -4.73 8.71
CA GLU A 86 0.94 -4.37 7.75
C GLU A 86 0.85 -2.89 7.39
N THR A 87 -0.35 -2.34 7.21
CA THR A 87 -0.55 -0.89 7.00
C THR A 87 -0.22 -0.08 8.25
N SER A 88 -0.49 -0.59 9.46
CA SER A 88 -0.13 0.12 10.70
C SER A 88 1.37 0.11 10.98
N PHE A 89 2.08 -0.98 10.65
CA PHE A 89 3.52 -1.08 10.88
C PHE A 89 4.36 -0.47 9.77
N PHE A 90 3.83 -0.38 8.55
CA PHE A 90 4.56 0.12 7.40
C PHE A 90 5.24 1.47 7.65
N PRO A 91 4.56 2.51 8.20
CA PRO A 91 5.20 3.79 8.42
C PRO A 91 6.39 3.75 9.37
N TYR A 92 6.30 2.91 10.41
CA TYR A 92 7.35 2.78 11.43
C TYR A 92 8.51 1.86 11.00
N GLN A 93 8.29 0.95 10.05
CA GLN A 93 9.27 -0.05 9.65
C GLN A 93 9.89 0.25 8.28
N ALA A 94 9.07 0.28 7.24
CA ALA A 94 9.51 0.60 5.88
C ALA A 94 9.88 2.08 5.80
N GLY A 95 9.07 2.96 6.40
CA GLY A 95 9.38 4.38 6.50
C GLY A 95 10.71 4.66 7.23
N ALA A 96 10.97 4.01 8.36
CA ALA A 96 12.26 4.14 9.05
C ALA A 96 13.44 3.63 8.22
N THR A 97 13.25 2.57 7.42
CA THR A 97 14.26 2.06 6.50
C THR A 97 14.53 3.06 5.37
N PHE A 98 13.48 3.64 4.79
CA PHE A 98 13.54 4.68 3.77
C PHE A 98 14.30 5.92 4.28
N VAL A 99 13.92 6.46 5.44
CA VAL A 99 14.57 7.62 6.03
C VAL A 99 16.02 7.34 6.46
N SER A 100 16.32 6.14 6.95
CA SER A 100 17.70 5.71 7.20
C SER A 100 18.54 5.74 5.92
N GLY A 101 17.96 5.33 4.78
CA GLY A 101 18.56 5.46 3.46
C GLY A 101 18.88 6.92 3.11
N LEU A 102 17.92 7.83 3.24
CA LEU A 102 18.10 9.27 3.00
C LEU A 102 19.21 9.87 3.89
N LEU A 103 19.21 9.53 5.18
CA LEU A 103 20.25 9.95 6.12
C LEU A 103 21.64 9.46 5.69
N GLY A 104 21.74 8.23 5.16
CA GLY A 104 22.97 7.68 4.61
C GLY A 104 23.46 8.39 3.34
N GLN A 105 22.55 8.91 2.52
CA GLN A 105 22.88 9.60 1.26
C GLN A 105 23.31 11.06 1.47
N GLY A 106 22.64 11.78 2.37
CA GLY A 106 22.85 13.23 2.54
C GLY A 106 22.53 13.78 3.93
N GLY A 107 22.35 12.92 4.93
CA GLY A 107 21.94 13.34 6.27
C GLY A 107 20.55 14.01 6.26
N TYR A 108 20.33 14.92 7.21
CA TYR A 108 19.04 15.62 7.33
C TYR A 108 18.72 16.53 6.15
N ASP A 109 19.70 16.98 5.37
CA ASP A 109 19.43 17.75 4.15
C ASP A 109 18.65 16.91 3.13
N ALA A 110 18.96 15.61 3.02
CA ALA A 110 18.22 14.68 2.15
C ALA A 110 16.81 14.37 2.71
N VAL A 111 16.67 14.25 4.03
CA VAL A 111 15.35 14.05 4.68
C VAL A 111 14.47 15.28 4.47
N ASN A 112 15.00 16.48 4.70
CA ASN A 112 14.27 17.73 4.48
C ASN A 112 13.86 17.89 3.00
N ALA A 113 14.75 17.53 2.06
CA ALA A 113 14.41 17.53 0.65
C ALA A 113 13.28 16.55 0.30
N ALA A 114 13.14 15.44 1.03
CA ALA A 114 12.04 14.51 0.85
C ALA A 114 10.69 15.08 1.35
N PHE A 115 10.68 15.96 2.35
CA PHE A 115 9.47 16.70 2.71
C PHE A 115 9.05 17.74 1.66
N GLU A 116 9.99 18.22 0.83
CA GLU A 116 9.69 19.07 -0.33
C GLU A 116 9.30 18.28 -1.59
N ARG A 117 9.62 16.98 -1.61
CA ARG A 117 9.33 16.04 -2.70
C ARG A 117 8.83 14.72 -2.09
N LEU A 118 7.58 14.74 -1.64
CA LEU A 118 6.99 13.61 -0.93
C LEU A 118 7.04 12.32 -1.76
N PRO A 119 7.15 11.14 -1.11
CA PRO A 119 6.90 9.88 -1.79
C PRO A 119 5.44 9.81 -2.25
N GLU A 120 5.22 9.31 -3.45
CA GLU A 120 3.91 9.26 -4.12
C GLU A 120 3.23 7.90 -4.02
N SER A 121 3.96 6.86 -3.59
CA SER A 121 3.42 5.49 -3.44
C SER A 121 4.16 4.68 -2.38
N THR A 122 3.52 3.62 -1.86
CA THR A 122 4.22 2.69 -0.96
C THR A 122 5.38 1.98 -1.66
N GLU A 123 5.32 1.83 -2.98
CA GLU A 123 6.41 1.32 -3.81
C GLU A 123 7.67 2.17 -3.68
N GLN A 124 7.56 3.50 -3.79
CA GLN A 124 8.73 4.40 -3.66
C GLN A 124 9.40 4.30 -2.29
N VAL A 125 8.63 4.04 -1.23
CA VAL A 125 9.17 3.84 0.13
C VAL A 125 9.83 2.45 0.25
N LEU A 126 9.29 1.43 -0.42
CA LEU A 126 9.84 0.07 -0.44
C LEU A 126 11.09 -0.05 -1.32
N HIS A 127 11.17 0.74 -2.39
CA HIS A 127 12.23 0.76 -3.40
C HIS A 127 12.79 2.18 -3.55
N PRO A 128 13.75 2.59 -2.70
CA PRO A 128 14.27 3.96 -2.69
C PRO A 128 14.91 4.40 -4.02
N ASP A 129 15.35 3.46 -4.87
CA ASP A 129 15.86 3.75 -6.21
C ASP A 129 14.77 4.27 -7.16
N LYS A 130 13.52 3.81 -7.01
CA LYS A 130 12.36 4.38 -7.74
C LYS A 130 12.04 5.79 -7.29
N TYR A 131 12.11 6.04 -5.98
CA TYR A 131 11.98 7.38 -5.41
C TYR A 131 13.09 8.33 -5.90
N ASP A 132 14.34 7.88 -5.93
CA ASP A 132 15.48 8.66 -6.41
C ASP A 132 15.39 8.96 -7.92
N ALA A 133 14.82 8.02 -8.69
CA ALA A 133 14.54 8.20 -10.11
C ALA A 133 13.37 9.15 -10.39
N GLY A 134 12.53 9.44 -9.40
CA GLY A 134 11.29 10.20 -9.57
C GLY A 134 10.25 9.46 -10.40
N GLU A 135 10.18 8.14 -10.24
CA GLU A 135 9.19 7.29 -10.91
C GLU A 135 7.82 7.49 -10.28
N ALA A 136 7.00 8.35 -10.89
CA ALA A 136 5.63 8.60 -10.44
C ALA A 136 4.71 7.42 -10.78
N PRO A 137 3.74 7.08 -9.91
CA PRO A 137 2.68 6.14 -10.23
C PRO A 137 1.93 6.53 -11.50
N ILE A 138 1.56 5.54 -12.29
CA ILE A 138 0.70 5.71 -13.45
C ILE A 138 -0.74 5.82 -12.96
N ASP A 139 -1.39 6.91 -13.33
CA ASP A 139 -2.80 7.15 -13.05
C ASP A 139 -3.68 6.11 -13.75
N VAL A 140 -4.47 5.37 -12.96
CA VAL A 140 -5.41 4.35 -13.42
C VAL A 140 -6.80 4.77 -12.95
N GLU A 141 -7.73 4.91 -13.89
CA GLU A 141 -9.11 5.29 -13.59
C GLU A 141 -10.08 4.15 -13.90
N LEU A 142 -11.15 4.05 -13.10
CA LEU A 142 -12.31 3.25 -13.49
C LEU A 142 -13.27 4.13 -14.30
N PRO A 143 -13.92 3.60 -15.35
CA PRO A 143 -14.88 4.38 -16.13
C PRO A 143 -16.03 4.94 -15.25
N ASP A 144 -16.41 6.21 -15.43
CA ASP A 144 -17.52 6.84 -14.69
C ASP A 144 -18.84 6.04 -14.71
N ASP A 145 -19.06 5.29 -15.78
CA ASP A 145 -20.27 4.48 -15.98
C ASP A 145 -20.10 3.03 -15.50
N ILE A 146 -19.02 2.69 -14.79
CA ILE A 146 -18.67 1.32 -14.37
C ILE A 146 -19.82 0.59 -13.70
N ALA A 147 -20.50 1.22 -12.74
CA ALA A 147 -21.64 0.62 -12.04
C ALA A 147 -22.80 0.31 -12.98
N SER A 148 -23.10 1.21 -13.93
CA SER A 148 -24.20 1.02 -14.88
C SER A 148 -23.96 -0.16 -15.85
N ARG A 149 -22.70 -0.56 -16.05
CA ARG A 149 -22.31 -1.73 -16.86
C ARG A 149 -22.69 -3.06 -16.21
N PHE A 150 -22.87 -3.08 -14.88
CA PHE A 150 -23.41 -4.22 -14.14
C PHE A 150 -24.94 -4.27 -14.14
N GLY A 151 -25.59 -3.16 -14.51
CA GLY A 151 -27.03 -3.05 -14.71
C GLY A 151 -27.73 -2.22 -13.65
N THR A 152 -29.06 -2.24 -13.66
CA THR A 152 -29.89 -1.46 -12.73
C THR A 152 -29.67 -1.93 -11.29
N GLY A 153 -29.50 -0.96 -10.38
CA GLY A 153 -29.38 -1.22 -8.94
C GLY A 153 -27.94 -1.38 -8.44
N TRP A 154 -26.96 -1.20 -9.32
CA TRP A 154 -25.55 -1.16 -8.95
C TRP A 154 -25.07 0.27 -8.69
N SER A 155 -24.16 0.43 -7.73
CA SER A 155 -23.47 1.69 -7.42
C SER A 155 -21.97 1.44 -7.20
N LEU A 156 -21.16 2.47 -7.45
CA LEU A 156 -19.78 2.51 -6.99
C LEU A 156 -19.79 3.10 -5.57
N ASP A 157 -19.55 2.25 -4.59
CA ASP A 157 -19.71 2.59 -3.17
C ASP A 157 -18.40 3.15 -2.59
N ALA A 158 -17.26 2.67 -3.07
CA ALA A 158 -15.94 3.15 -2.71
C ALA A 158 -14.95 2.90 -3.86
N GLN A 159 -13.89 3.70 -3.91
CA GLN A 159 -12.74 3.51 -4.78
C GLN A 159 -11.47 3.99 -4.08
N ASP A 160 -10.33 3.43 -4.45
CA ASP A 160 -9.03 3.77 -3.87
C ASP A 160 -7.87 3.27 -4.74
N THR A 161 -6.65 3.58 -4.33
CA THR A 161 -5.40 2.99 -4.82
C THR A 161 -4.83 2.09 -3.72
N LEU A 162 -4.59 0.81 -4.05
CA LEU A 162 -4.04 -0.16 -3.10
C LEU A 162 -2.53 -0.02 -2.95
N GLY A 163 -1.82 0.16 -4.05
CA GLY A 163 -0.37 0.17 -4.13
C GLY A 163 0.29 -1.20 -3.91
N GLU A 164 1.63 -1.23 -4.04
CA GLU A 164 2.41 -2.46 -3.89
C GLU A 164 2.13 -3.15 -2.55
N LEU A 165 2.11 -2.38 -1.44
CA LEU A 165 1.99 -2.95 -0.10
C LEU A 165 0.69 -3.73 0.07
N GLN A 166 -0.46 -3.10 -0.22
CA GLN A 166 -1.76 -3.72 0.06
C GLN A 166 -2.05 -4.87 -0.90
N LEU A 167 -1.63 -4.77 -2.16
CA LEU A 167 -1.68 -5.90 -3.11
C LEU A 167 -0.87 -7.09 -2.59
N ARG A 168 0.35 -6.86 -2.07
CA ARG A 168 1.18 -7.93 -1.48
C ARG A 168 0.50 -8.62 -0.31
N VAL A 169 -0.18 -7.85 0.55
CA VAL A 169 -0.92 -8.39 1.69
C VAL A 169 -2.10 -9.23 1.20
N TRP A 170 -2.87 -8.74 0.24
CA TRP A 170 -3.99 -9.47 -0.34
C TRP A 170 -3.54 -10.81 -0.94
N LEU A 171 -2.47 -10.82 -1.73
CA LEU A 171 -1.92 -12.06 -2.31
C LEU A 171 -1.52 -13.06 -1.22
N ARG A 172 -0.87 -12.61 -0.14
CA ARG A 172 -0.49 -13.46 0.99
C ARG A 172 -1.70 -14.07 1.70
N GLU A 173 -2.72 -13.26 1.98
CA GLU A 173 -3.94 -13.73 2.63
C GLU A 173 -4.71 -14.73 1.76
N GLY A 174 -4.59 -14.62 0.43
CA GLY A 174 -5.07 -15.64 -0.52
C GLY A 174 -4.24 -16.92 -0.60
N GLY A 175 -3.18 -17.04 0.20
CA GLY A 175 -2.35 -18.25 0.30
C GLY A 175 -1.10 -18.23 -0.57
N ILE A 176 -0.77 -17.11 -1.22
CA ILE A 176 0.48 -16.97 -1.96
C ILE A 176 1.64 -16.84 -0.97
N ARG A 177 2.70 -17.62 -1.19
CA ARG A 177 3.89 -17.59 -0.34
C ARG A 177 4.55 -16.20 -0.39
N GLY A 178 5.03 -15.69 0.74
CA GLY A 178 5.49 -14.30 0.87
C GLY A 178 6.57 -13.84 -0.12
N ASP A 179 7.51 -14.71 -0.51
CA ASP A 179 8.52 -14.40 -1.53
C ASP A 179 7.92 -14.28 -2.93
N LEU A 180 6.98 -15.17 -3.27
CA LEU A 180 6.24 -15.11 -4.53
C LEU A 180 5.27 -13.92 -4.56
N ALA A 181 4.58 -13.63 -3.46
CA ALA A 181 3.68 -12.50 -3.35
C ALA A 181 4.43 -11.17 -3.51
N ARG A 182 5.66 -11.06 -2.96
CA ARG A 182 6.53 -9.91 -3.16
C ARG A 182 6.94 -9.75 -4.61
N LEU A 183 7.45 -10.81 -5.25
CA LEU A 183 7.87 -10.77 -6.65
C LEU A 183 6.71 -10.36 -7.56
N ALA A 184 5.52 -10.92 -7.33
CA ALA A 184 4.34 -10.65 -8.13
C ALA A 184 3.82 -9.20 -8.05
N VAL A 185 4.33 -8.37 -7.14
CA VAL A 185 3.94 -6.95 -7.03
C VAL A 185 5.09 -5.96 -7.22
N GLU A 186 6.34 -6.42 -7.36
CA GLU A 186 7.55 -5.57 -7.35
C GLU A 186 7.65 -4.63 -8.56
N GLY A 187 6.99 -4.96 -9.68
CA GLY A 187 6.91 -4.11 -10.87
C GLY A 187 5.60 -3.31 -10.96
N TRP A 188 5.00 -2.96 -9.82
CA TRP A 188 3.73 -2.23 -9.80
C TRP A 188 3.91 -0.86 -10.46
N GLY A 189 3.05 -0.54 -11.42
CA GLY A 189 3.08 0.78 -12.08
C GLY A 189 1.97 1.71 -11.60
N GLY A 190 0.85 1.17 -11.11
CA GLY A 190 -0.36 1.91 -10.75
C GLY A 190 -1.56 0.99 -10.63
N ASP A 191 -2.53 1.34 -9.78
CA ASP A 191 -3.80 0.61 -9.70
C ASP A 191 -4.99 1.49 -9.32
N ARG A 192 -6.17 0.93 -9.58
CA ARG A 192 -7.45 1.44 -9.09
C ARG A 192 -8.33 0.30 -8.67
N VAL A 193 -8.77 0.33 -7.41
CA VAL A 193 -9.77 -0.58 -6.88
C VAL A 193 -11.11 0.14 -6.74
N GLY A 194 -12.19 -0.56 -7.04
CA GLY A 194 -13.56 -0.09 -6.84
C GLY A 194 -14.42 -1.18 -6.19
N LEU A 195 -15.18 -0.81 -5.17
CA LEU A 195 -16.23 -1.66 -4.59
C LEU A 195 -17.56 -1.29 -5.22
N LEU A 196 -18.12 -2.22 -5.98
CA LEU A 196 -19.46 -2.10 -6.56
C LEU A 196 -20.48 -2.80 -5.67
N GLY A 197 -21.43 -2.04 -5.15
CA GLY A 197 -22.58 -2.54 -4.42
C GLY A 197 -23.67 -2.99 -5.40
N GLY A 198 -24.15 -4.22 -5.26
CA GLY A 198 -25.18 -4.80 -6.12
C GLY A 198 -26.44 -5.21 -5.36
N PRO A 199 -27.57 -5.47 -6.04
CA PRO A 199 -28.83 -5.86 -5.38
C PRO A 199 -28.76 -7.16 -4.57
N ASP A 200 -27.91 -8.11 -5.00
CA ASP A 200 -27.82 -9.45 -4.44
C ASP A 200 -26.40 -9.79 -3.90
N ALA A 201 -25.36 -9.09 -4.37
CA ALA A 201 -23.97 -9.30 -4.00
C ALA A 201 -23.10 -8.11 -4.43
N ASP A 202 -21.95 -7.95 -3.77
CA ASP A 202 -20.96 -6.95 -4.12
C ASP A 202 -19.90 -7.52 -5.08
N THR A 203 -19.19 -6.64 -5.79
CA THR A 203 -18.08 -7.01 -6.66
C THR A 203 -16.95 -6.00 -6.53
N VAL A 204 -15.73 -6.50 -6.36
CA VAL A 204 -14.51 -5.70 -6.46
C VAL A 204 -14.06 -5.67 -7.91
N VAL A 205 -13.80 -4.47 -8.42
CA VAL A 205 -13.12 -4.24 -9.69
C VAL A 205 -11.71 -3.76 -9.38
N LEU A 206 -10.71 -4.40 -9.96
CA LEU A 206 -9.32 -3.98 -9.83
C LEU A 206 -8.72 -3.82 -11.23
N ALA A 207 -8.27 -2.61 -11.54
CA ALA A 207 -7.48 -2.32 -12.74
C ALA A 207 -6.05 -2.00 -12.31
N THR A 208 -5.05 -2.60 -12.94
CA THR A 208 -3.64 -2.38 -12.63
C THR A 208 -2.83 -2.21 -13.91
N THR A 209 -1.73 -1.48 -13.79
CA THR A 209 -0.69 -1.39 -14.81
C THR A 209 0.68 -1.69 -14.19
N TRP A 210 1.60 -2.20 -15.00
CA TRP A 210 2.86 -2.77 -14.53
C TRP A 210 4.04 -2.24 -15.34
N ASP A 211 5.25 -2.35 -14.80
CA ASP A 211 6.48 -1.89 -15.45
C ASP A 211 6.74 -2.64 -16.75
N THR A 212 6.56 -3.96 -16.73
CA THR A 212 6.70 -4.84 -17.90
C THR A 212 5.49 -5.74 -18.13
N GLU A 213 5.45 -6.39 -19.30
CA GLU A 213 4.43 -7.40 -19.57
C GLU A 213 4.60 -8.65 -18.70
N ASP A 214 5.84 -8.96 -18.30
CA ASP A 214 6.13 -10.13 -17.46
C ASP A 214 5.60 -9.89 -16.04
N ASP A 215 5.79 -8.69 -15.48
CA ASP A 215 5.22 -8.30 -14.18
C ASP A 215 3.69 -8.43 -14.18
N ALA A 216 3.04 -7.97 -15.25
CA ALA A 216 1.58 -8.13 -15.41
C ALA A 216 1.13 -9.60 -15.47
N VAL A 217 1.97 -10.50 -15.99
CA VAL A 217 1.70 -11.95 -16.01
C VAL A 217 1.88 -12.56 -14.62
N GLU A 218 2.94 -12.19 -13.92
CA GLU A 218 3.24 -12.64 -12.56
C GLU A 218 2.13 -12.23 -11.60
N PHE A 219 1.75 -10.95 -11.60
CA PHE A 219 0.66 -10.43 -10.79
C PHE A 219 -0.65 -11.14 -11.07
N ARG A 220 -1.09 -11.19 -12.33
CA ARG A 220 -2.39 -11.79 -12.68
C ARG A 220 -2.49 -13.24 -12.23
N THR A 221 -1.40 -13.99 -12.40
CA THR A 221 -1.36 -15.40 -11.99
C THR A 221 -1.51 -15.54 -10.48
N ALA A 222 -0.75 -14.76 -9.71
CA ALA A 222 -0.84 -14.75 -8.25
C ALA A 222 -2.20 -14.26 -7.75
N ALA A 223 -2.79 -13.25 -8.40
CA ALA A 223 -4.07 -12.67 -8.06
C ALA A 223 -5.25 -13.63 -8.31
N ASP A 224 -5.26 -14.33 -9.44
CA ASP A 224 -6.24 -15.38 -9.74
C ASP A 224 -6.15 -16.51 -8.70
N ASP A 225 -4.93 -16.98 -8.40
CA ASP A 225 -4.70 -18.03 -7.39
C ASP A 225 -5.10 -17.57 -5.99
N ALA A 226 -4.83 -16.32 -5.62
CA ALA A 226 -5.21 -15.72 -4.34
C ALA A 226 -6.72 -15.64 -4.17
N ALA A 227 -7.44 -15.17 -5.19
CA ALA A 227 -8.91 -15.10 -5.17
C ALA A 227 -9.54 -16.50 -5.02
N LEU A 228 -9.03 -17.49 -5.77
CA LEU A 228 -9.46 -18.87 -5.67
C LEU A 228 -9.12 -19.49 -4.30
N GLY A 229 -7.96 -19.15 -3.72
CA GLY A 229 -7.55 -19.56 -2.37
C GLY A 229 -8.49 -19.07 -1.28
N LEU A 230 -9.12 -17.90 -1.49
CA LEU A 230 -10.17 -17.35 -0.63
C LEU A 230 -11.57 -17.91 -0.93
N GLY A 231 -11.71 -18.77 -1.94
CA GLY A 231 -12.99 -19.32 -2.37
C GLY A 231 -13.89 -18.30 -3.07
N LEU A 232 -13.31 -17.26 -3.67
CA LEU A 232 -14.02 -16.21 -4.39
C LEU A 232 -14.11 -16.53 -5.88
N ASP A 233 -15.21 -16.13 -6.51
CA ASP A 233 -15.31 -16.13 -7.97
C ASP A 233 -14.45 -15.00 -8.54
N VAL A 234 -13.65 -15.33 -9.57
CA VAL A 234 -12.72 -14.39 -10.21
C VAL A 234 -12.82 -14.46 -11.73
N LEU A 235 -12.82 -13.29 -12.37
CA LEU A 235 -12.61 -13.15 -13.81
C LEU A 235 -11.52 -12.12 -14.04
N SER A 236 -10.49 -12.49 -14.78
CA SER A 236 -9.37 -11.60 -15.08
C SER A 236 -9.06 -11.56 -16.58
N LYS A 237 -8.51 -10.43 -17.02
CA LYS A 237 -7.96 -10.25 -18.36
C LYS A 237 -6.66 -9.46 -18.28
N ARG A 238 -5.76 -9.68 -19.25
CA ARG A 238 -4.55 -8.88 -19.47
C ARG A 238 -4.51 -8.38 -20.92
N SER A 239 -3.95 -7.18 -21.11
CA SER A 239 -3.50 -6.68 -22.41
C SER A 239 -2.22 -5.88 -22.23
N GLY A 240 -1.11 -6.34 -22.81
CA GLY A 240 0.20 -5.73 -22.56
C GLY A 240 0.53 -5.69 -21.06
N ARG A 241 0.80 -4.49 -20.54
CA ARG A 241 1.12 -4.27 -19.13
C ARG A 241 -0.11 -4.06 -18.24
N ASN A 242 -1.33 -4.13 -18.77
CA ASN A 242 -2.54 -3.85 -18.01
C ASN A 242 -3.25 -5.15 -17.61
N VAL A 243 -3.73 -5.22 -16.37
CA VAL A 243 -4.54 -6.33 -15.84
C VAL A 243 -5.84 -5.77 -15.29
N ALA A 244 -6.96 -6.43 -15.60
CA ALA A 244 -8.26 -6.14 -15.01
C ALA A 244 -8.80 -7.39 -14.34
N ILE A 245 -9.34 -7.26 -13.13
CA ILE A 245 -9.87 -8.36 -12.31
C ILE A 245 -11.23 -7.96 -11.74
N LEU A 246 -12.19 -8.87 -11.83
CA LEU A 246 -13.48 -8.80 -11.15
C LEU A 246 -13.53 -9.93 -10.11
N ILE A 247 -13.82 -9.59 -8.85
CA ILE A 247 -13.87 -10.56 -7.73
C ILE A 247 -15.21 -10.41 -7.01
N GLY A 248 -15.96 -11.50 -6.84
CA GLY A 248 -17.23 -11.51 -6.09
C GLY A 248 -18.36 -12.25 -6.81
N GLY A 249 -19.51 -12.36 -6.15
CA GLY A 249 -20.63 -13.20 -6.60
C GLY A 249 -21.55 -12.56 -7.66
N GLY A 250 -21.47 -11.25 -7.86
CA GLY A 250 -22.35 -10.48 -8.77
C GLY A 250 -21.75 -10.21 -10.15
N LEU A 251 -20.93 -11.11 -10.69
CA LEU A 251 -20.21 -10.87 -11.94
C LEU A 251 -21.19 -10.65 -13.12
N PRO A 252 -20.88 -9.73 -14.04
CA PRO A 252 -21.83 -9.31 -15.08
C PRO A 252 -21.90 -10.34 -16.22
N GLY A 253 -22.42 -11.53 -15.94
CA GLY A 253 -22.66 -12.67 -16.84
C GLY A 253 -22.02 -12.57 -18.24
N ARG A 254 -22.84 -12.29 -19.26
CA ARG A 254 -22.40 -12.22 -20.68
C ARG A 254 -21.60 -10.97 -21.06
N PHE A 255 -21.54 -9.96 -20.19
CA PHE A 255 -20.91 -8.67 -20.45
C PHE A 255 -19.54 -8.53 -19.78
N ALA A 256 -19.17 -9.45 -18.88
CA ALA A 256 -17.88 -9.45 -18.19
C ALA A 256 -16.68 -9.42 -19.15
N GLY A 257 -16.76 -10.15 -20.26
CA GLY A 257 -15.71 -10.11 -21.29
C GLY A 257 -15.53 -8.72 -21.89
N THR A 258 -16.62 -8.06 -22.29
CA THR A 258 -16.56 -6.71 -22.87
C THR A 258 -16.08 -5.67 -21.86
N LEU A 259 -16.49 -5.80 -20.59
CA LEU A 259 -16.02 -4.91 -19.53
C LEU A 259 -14.51 -5.08 -19.31
N LEU A 260 -14.03 -6.32 -19.17
CA LEU A 260 -12.62 -6.62 -19.01
C LEU A 260 -11.79 -6.14 -20.22
N ASP A 261 -12.32 -6.26 -21.45
CA ASP A 261 -11.67 -5.74 -22.65
C ASP A 261 -11.43 -4.24 -22.59
N GLN A 262 -12.37 -3.50 -22.00
CA GLN A 262 -12.28 -2.04 -21.87
C GLN A 262 -11.33 -1.64 -20.76
N LEU A 263 -11.38 -2.32 -19.60
CA LEU A 263 -10.51 -2.01 -18.47
C LEU A 263 -9.02 -2.24 -18.80
N VAL A 264 -8.69 -3.25 -19.64
CA VAL A 264 -7.30 -3.47 -20.05
C VAL A 264 -6.85 -2.62 -21.24
N ALA A 265 -7.77 -1.92 -21.92
CA ALA A 265 -7.44 -1.15 -23.12
C ALA A 265 -6.68 0.15 -22.80
N GLY A 266 -6.82 0.69 -21.58
CA GLY A 266 -6.37 2.04 -21.24
C GLY A 266 -7.32 3.07 -21.82
#